data_AF-A0P342-F1
#
_entry.id   AF-A0P342-F1
#
_cell.length_a   1.000
_cell.length_b   1.000
_cell.length_c   1.000
_cell.angle_alpha   90.00
_cell.angle_beta   90.00
_cell.angle_gamma   90.00
#
_symmetry.space_group_name_H-M   'P 1'
#
loop_
_entity.id
_entity.type
_entity.pdbx_description
1 polymer ?
#
loop_
_entity_poly.entity_id
_entity_poly.type
_entity_poly.pdbx_seq_one_letter_code
_entity_poly.pdbx_strand_id
1 'polypeptide(L)'
;MPVAIAPIVAVAASIVPGIIDVLLSEKDKKKSEQISESIANTINAVVGTTDPEEVRKRVSENAAMSDELRIELKKIEAEEKYKLRQQEIELKKLEQEDLEKRQLHEITLINTKIEEVDKTRQHEFEEFKARLGDVQDARQSFRDLVKTGNAIAWAPVIVSAIIVFGFFITILVLLSNTYDPSENDQVSQIVNIVIGALTAAFATVVSFWLGSSQGSRQKDVVNFEMQTQQNKLLRETQKYQADTRGTGISEKSSTTIINKQRTAYADESNFSKCVDLVLQYEGGYVKHPKDPGGATNLGITIHTLQNWRNDDVTDQDVKDLTTLEAKQIYQANYWNALKCDQLPLGVDLVVFDFGVNAGPGRSAKILQKVIGVGQDGIIGPISLKALEVVSPEHIVRRFSQLRMDYYRSLKNWDTFGAGWQSRTRKTEAEALKMVNSRTS
;
A
#
# COMPACT_ATOMS: atom_id res chain seq x y z
N MET A 1 -17.41 -47.97 33.02
CA MET A 1 -18.51 -48.76 33.61
C MET A 1 -19.22 -47.87 34.61
N PRO A 2 -20.57 -47.82 34.63
CA PRO A 2 -21.29 -46.97 35.57
C PRO A 2 -20.91 -47.34 37.00
N VAL A 3 -20.57 -46.34 37.82
CA VAL A 3 -20.36 -46.53 39.25
C VAL A 3 -21.70 -46.98 39.82
N ALA A 4 -21.75 -48.15 40.45
CA ALA A 4 -22.97 -48.61 41.12
C ALA A 4 -23.27 -47.62 42.25
N ILE A 5 -24.35 -46.85 42.11
CA ILE A 5 -24.78 -45.89 43.14
C ILE A 5 -25.17 -46.72 44.36
N ALA A 6 -24.35 -46.66 45.40
CA ALA A 6 -24.63 -47.37 46.63
C ALA A 6 -26.01 -46.93 47.18
N PRO A 7 -26.84 -47.84 47.71
CA PRO A 7 -28.17 -47.51 48.21
C PRO A 7 -28.22 -46.31 49.17
N ILE A 8 -27.16 -46.13 49.97
CA ILE A 8 -27.00 -45.02 50.91
C ILE A 8 -26.83 -43.65 50.21
N VAL A 9 -26.19 -43.63 49.04
CA VAL A 9 -26.03 -42.43 48.20
C VAL A 9 -27.36 -42.04 47.56
N ALA A 10 -28.21 -43.01 47.21
CA ALA A 10 -29.56 -42.73 46.73
C ALA A 10 -30.45 -42.08 47.80
N VAL A 11 -30.24 -42.44 49.09
CA VAL A 11 -30.89 -41.76 50.22
C VAL A 11 -30.39 -40.33 50.34
N ALA A 12 -29.08 -40.09 50.30
CA ALA A 12 -28.52 -38.73 50.28
C ALA A 12 -29.06 -37.87 49.13
N ALA A 13 -29.15 -38.44 47.92
CA ALA A 13 -29.69 -37.78 46.75
C ALA A 13 -31.18 -37.41 46.87
N SER A 14 -31.96 -38.20 47.61
CA SER A 14 -33.37 -37.86 47.87
C SER A 14 -33.53 -36.61 48.74
N ILE A 15 -32.52 -36.28 49.56
CA ILE A 15 -32.49 -35.12 50.46
C ILE A 15 -31.81 -33.92 49.79
N VAL A 16 -30.71 -34.17 49.08
CA VAL A 16 -29.93 -33.19 48.30
C VAL A 16 -29.72 -33.72 46.89
N PRO A 17 -30.62 -33.38 45.94
CA PRO A 17 -30.56 -33.91 44.57
C PRO A 17 -29.23 -33.67 43.85
N GLY A 18 -28.55 -32.55 44.13
CA GLY A 18 -27.29 -32.17 43.49
C GLY A 18 -26.09 -33.08 43.80
N ILE A 19 -26.20 -34.00 44.77
CA ILE A 19 -25.18 -35.02 45.04
C ILE A 19 -24.99 -35.97 43.86
N ILE A 20 -26.07 -36.30 43.14
CA ILE A 20 -25.98 -37.16 41.95
C ILE A 20 -25.15 -36.45 40.87
N ASP A 21 -25.38 -35.16 40.66
CA ASP A 21 -24.66 -34.39 39.63
C ASP A 21 -23.16 -34.35 39.91
N VAL A 22 -22.77 -34.21 41.19
CA VAL A 22 -21.36 -34.22 41.60
C VAL A 22 -20.71 -35.58 41.33
N LEU A 23 -21.37 -36.67 41.71
CA LEU A 23 -20.85 -38.04 41.51
C LEU A 23 -20.77 -38.44 40.04
N LEU A 24 -21.71 -37.99 39.21
CA LEU A 24 -21.72 -38.26 37.77
C LEU A 24 -20.73 -37.37 36.99
N SER A 25 -20.42 -36.17 37.50
CA SER A 25 -19.47 -35.26 36.88
C SER A 25 -18.01 -35.68 37.08
N GLU A 26 -17.73 -36.47 38.11
CA GLU A 26 -16.39 -37.01 38.38
C GLU A 26 -16.10 -38.21 37.48
N LYS A 27 -15.05 -38.09 36.65
CA LYS A 27 -14.64 -39.12 35.68
C LYS A 27 -13.70 -40.14 36.30
N ASP A 28 -13.02 -39.79 37.39
CA ASP A 28 -12.12 -40.69 38.11
C ASP A 28 -12.90 -41.57 39.09
N LYS A 29 -12.85 -42.88 38.82
CA LYS A 29 -13.51 -43.90 39.65
C LYS A 29 -13.09 -43.83 41.12
N LYS A 30 -11.81 -43.57 41.41
CA LYS A 30 -11.31 -43.51 42.80
C LYS A 30 -11.85 -42.30 43.54
N LYS A 31 -11.98 -41.16 42.88
CA LYS A 31 -12.55 -39.94 43.48
C LYS A 31 -14.06 -40.08 43.70
N SER A 32 -14.77 -40.70 42.76
CA SER A 32 -16.20 -41.03 42.92
C SER A 32 -16.45 -41.97 44.12
N GLU A 33 -15.56 -42.95 44.32
CA GLU A 33 -15.58 -43.83 45.50
C GLU A 33 -15.33 -43.05 46.81
N GLN A 34 -14.37 -42.11 46.82
CA GLN A 34 -14.10 -41.24 47.98
C GLN A 34 -15.28 -40.32 48.34
N ILE A 35 -15.94 -39.73 47.35
CA ILE A 35 -17.14 -38.90 47.55
C ILE A 35 -18.26 -39.74 48.15
N SER A 36 -18.46 -40.96 47.64
CA SER A 36 -19.45 -41.92 48.15
C SER A 36 -19.17 -42.33 49.60
N GLU A 37 -17.90 -42.56 49.94
CA GLU A 37 -17.44 -42.87 51.30
C GLU A 37 -17.65 -41.68 52.25
N SER A 38 -17.35 -40.46 51.80
CA SER A 38 -17.61 -39.24 52.57
C SER A 38 -19.09 -39.06 52.87
N ILE A 39 -19.97 -39.30 51.89
CA ILE A 39 -21.43 -39.25 52.08
C ILE A 39 -21.89 -40.28 53.10
N ALA A 40 -21.40 -41.53 53.01
CA ALA A 40 -21.76 -42.59 53.95
C ALA A 40 -21.28 -42.26 55.38
N ASN A 41 -20.08 -41.71 55.53
CA ASN A 41 -19.54 -41.29 56.82
C ASN A 41 -20.33 -40.14 57.45
N THR A 42 -20.75 -39.14 56.65
CA THR A 42 -21.59 -38.04 57.11
C THR A 42 -22.98 -38.53 57.55
N ILE A 43 -23.60 -39.44 56.78
CA ILE A 43 -24.88 -40.04 57.17
C ILE A 43 -24.74 -40.82 58.48
N ASN A 44 -23.67 -41.62 58.63
CA ASN A 44 -23.42 -42.36 59.87
C ASN A 44 -23.16 -41.43 61.07
N ALA A 45 -22.48 -40.30 60.87
CA ALA A 45 -22.19 -39.33 61.92
C ALA A 45 -23.46 -38.65 62.45
N VAL A 46 -24.43 -38.35 61.57
CA VAL A 46 -25.68 -37.65 61.94
C VAL A 46 -26.77 -38.63 62.40
N VAL A 47 -26.89 -39.79 61.75
CA VAL A 47 -28.02 -40.74 61.95
C VAL A 47 -27.62 -41.96 62.79
N GLY A 48 -26.32 -42.25 62.92
CA GLY A 48 -25.77 -43.38 63.68
C GLY A 48 -25.92 -44.74 62.99
N THR A 49 -26.28 -44.76 61.71
CA THR A 49 -26.38 -45.97 60.88
C THR A 49 -26.16 -45.65 59.41
N THR A 50 -25.68 -46.63 58.64
CA THR A 50 -25.56 -46.57 57.18
C THR A 50 -26.59 -47.45 56.46
N ASP A 51 -27.56 -48.02 57.19
CA ASP A 51 -28.65 -48.81 56.60
C ASP A 51 -29.69 -47.88 55.94
N PRO A 52 -29.87 -47.94 54.61
CA PRO A 52 -30.73 -47.00 53.87
C PRO A 52 -32.18 -46.91 54.37
N GLU A 53 -32.79 -48.02 54.78
CA GLU A 53 -34.18 -48.04 55.23
C GLU A 53 -34.34 -47.44 56.63
N GLU A 54 -33.40 -47.74 57.52
CA GLU A 54 -33.37 -47.17 58.87
C GLU A 54 -33.04 -45.68 58.83
N VAL A 55 -32.17 -45.24 57.91
CA VAL A 55 -31.89 -43.81 57.68
C VAL A 55 -33.15 -43.08 57.22
N ARG A 56 -33.89 -43.62 56.23
CA ARG A 56 -35.15 -43.03 55.76
C ARG A 56 -36.16 -42.88 56.89
N LYS A 57 -36.31 -43.91 57.73
CA LYS A 57 -37.23 -43.91 58.86
C LYS A 57 -36.87 -42.83 59.88
N ARG A 58 -35.63 -42.82 60.38
CA ARG A 58 -35.17 -41.86 61.40
C ARG A 58 -35.21 -40.41 60.95
N VAL A 59 -34.85 -40.15 59.69
CA VAL A 59 -34.89 -38.81 59.09
C VAL A 59 -36.34 -38.34 58.90
N SER A 60 -37.29 -39.24 58.62
CA SER A 60 -38.72 -38.88 58.51
C SER A 60 -39.38 -38.60 59.85
N GLU A 61 -38.91 -39.24 60.93
CA GLU A 61 -39.46 -39.09 62.28
C GLU A 61 -38.85 -37.88 63.04
N ASN A 62 -37.68 -37.38 62.61
CA ASN A 62 -36.97 -36.28 63.27
C ASN A 62 -36.58 -35.17 62.27
N ALA A 63 -37.37 -34.09 62.27
CA ALA A 63 -37.15 -32.93 61.40
C ALA A 63 -35.79 -32.24 61.64
N ALA A 64 -35.32 -32.14 62.89
CA ALA A 64 -34.03 -31.51 63.20
C ALA A 64 -32.85 -32.31 62.62
N MET A 65 -32.93 -33.64 62.67
CA MET A 65 -31.93 -34.54 62.07
C MET A 65 -31.93 -34.44 60.53
N SER A 66 -33.10 -34.28 59.92
CA SER A 66 -33.22 -34.06 58.47
C SER A 66 -32.57 -32.76 58.02
N ASP A 67 -32.79 -31.67 58.76
CA ASP A 67 -32.20 -30.35 58.46
C ASP A 67 -30.67 -30.36 58.65
N GLU A 68 -30.18 -30.98 59.73
CA GLU A 68 -28.74 -31.15 59.96
C GLU A 68 -28.07 -31.97 58.85
N LEU A 69 -28.65 -33.12 58.49
CA LEU A 69 -28.15 -33.96 57.41
C LEU A 69 -28.17 -33.21 56.06
N ARG A 70 -29.22 -32.44 55.78
CA ARG A 70 -29.32 -31.62 54.56
C ARG A 70 -28.23 -30.55 54.50
N ILE A 71 -27.89 -29.92 55.62
CA ILE A 71 -26.83 -28.91 55.69
C ILE A 71 -25.46 -29.56 55.40
N GLU A 72 -25.14 -30.68 56.06
CA GLU A 72 -23.86 -31.35 55.88
C GLU A 72 -23.69 -31.91 54.46
N LEU A 73 -24.75 -32.52 53.90
CA LEU A 73 -24.75 -33.00 52.52
C LEU A 73 -24.60 -31.86 51.50
N LYS A 74 -25.19 -30.67 51.76
CA LYS A 74 -24.99 -29.49 50.92
C LYS A 74 -23.56 -28.93 50.99
N LYS A 75 -22.88 -29.06 52.13
CA LYS A 75 -21.46 -28.66 52.24
C LYS A 75 -20.60 -29.53 51.32
N ILE A 76 -20.78 -30.85 51.34
CA ILE A 76 -20.07 -31.78 50.46
C ILE A 76 -20.34 -31.43 48.98
N GLU A 77 -21.61 -31.21 48.61
CA GLU A 77 -21.97 -30.82 47.24
C GLU A 77 -21.26 -29.52 46.82
N ALA A 78 -21.24 -28.51 47.69
CA ALA A 78 -20.63 -27.21 47.40
C ALA A 78 -19.10 -27.30 47.29
N GLU A 79 -18.45 -28.08 48.17
CA GLU A 79 -17.00 -28.28 48.15
C GLU A 79 -16.53 -28.95 46.86
N GLU A 80 -17.21 -30.02 46.43
CA GLU A 80 -16.84 -30.72 45.20
C GLU A 80 -17.11 -29.87 43.95
N LYS A 81 -18.24 -29.14 43.90
CA LYS A 81 -18.51 -28.17 42.83
C LYS A 81 -17.45 -27.06 42.76
N TYR A 82 -16.94 -26.62 43.92
CA TYR A 82 -15.85 -25.66 43.97
C TYR A 82 -14.55 -26.23 43.39
N LYS A 83 -14.17 -27.45 43.78
CA LYS A 83 -12.97 -28.14 43.25
C LYS A 83 -13.03 -28.34 41.73
N LEU A 84 -14.16 -28.80 41.22
CA LEU A 84 -14.39 -28.96 39.77
C LEU A 84 -14.23 -27.63 39.02
N ARG A 85 -14.83 -26.55 39.53
CA ARG A 85 -14.71 -25.22 38.92
C ARG A 85 -13.28 -24.71 38.93
N GLN A 86 -12.50 -24.97 39.99
CA GLN A 86 -11.09 -24.58 40.02
C GLN A 86 -10.26 -25.31 38.96
N GLN A 87 -10.50 -26.62 38.76
CA GLN A 87 -9.83 -27.40 37.71
C GLN A 87 -10.19 -26.88 36.32
N GLU A 88 -11.46 -26.54 36.07
CA GLU A 88 -11.88 -25.95 34.79
C GLU A 88 -11.20 -24.59 34.54
N ILE A 89 -11.10 -23.75 35.57
CA ILE A 89 -10.41 -22.46 35.47
C ILE A 89 -8.92 -22.66 35.17
N GLU A 90 -8.27 -23.61 35.84
CA GLU A 90 -6.87 -23.93 35.62
C GLU A 90 -6.61 -24.48 34.21
N LEU A 91 -7.46 -25.39 33.74
CA LEU A 91 -7.38 -25.93 32.38
C LEU A 91 -7.53 -24.83 31.33
N LYS A 92 -8.51 -23.93 31.50
CA LYS A 92 -8.71 -22.79 30.59
C LYS A 92 -7.52 -21.84 30.59
N LYS A 93 -6.87 -21.63 31.73
CA LYS A 93 -5.64 -20.83 31.81
C LYS A 93 -4.50 -21.48 31.03
N LEU A 94 -4.30 -22.79 31.18
CA LEU A 94 -3.28 -23.52 30.44
C LEU A 94 -3.53 -23.52 28.93
N GLU A 95 -4.78 -23.69 28.50
CA GLU A 95 -5.17 -23.58 27.09
C GLU A 95 -4.91 -22.18 26.53
N GLN A 96 -5.24 -21.14 27.30
CA GLN A 96 -4.98 -19.76 26.91
C GLN A 96 -3.48 -19.48 26.81
N GLU A 97 -2.67 -19.93 27.76
CA GLU A 97 -1.21 -19.78 27.72
C GLU A 97 -0.59 -20.50 26.50
N ASP A 98 -1.07 -21.69 26.15
CA ASP A 98 -0.59 -22.41 24.97
C ASP A 98 -0.98 -21.68 23.67
N LEU A 99 -2.20 -21.15 23.60
CA LEU A 99 -2.64 -20.35 22.46
C LEU A 99 -1.80 -19.07 22.30
N GLU A 100 -1.54 -18.36 23.40
CA GLU A 100 -0.70 -17.16 23.40
C GLU A 100 0.74 -17.48 22.95
N LYS A 101 1.31 -18.60 23.41
CA LYS A 101 2.63 -19.07 22.95
C LYS A 101 2.65 -19.37 21.45
N ARG A 102 1.61 -20.03 20.92
CA ARG A 102 1.51 -20.31 19.47
C ARG A 102 1.40 -19.02 18.65
N GLN A 103 0.57 -18.08 19.08
CA GLN A 103 0.42 -16.78 18.43
C GLN A 103 1.74 -16.00 18.44
N LEU A 104 2.43 -15.97 19.59
CA LEU A 104 3.72 -15.29 19.70
C LEU A 104 4.78 -15.95 18.81
N HIS A 105 4.78 -17.28 18.71
CA HIS A 105 5.68 -18.00 17.81
C HIS A 105 5.41 -17.67 16.33
N GLU A 106 4.14 -17.61 15.92
CA GLU A 106 3.76 -17.24 14.56
C GLU A 106 4.15 -15.79 14.22
N ILE A 107 3.89 -14.85 15.13
CA ILE A 107 4.33 -13.45 14.99
C ILE A 107 5.85 -13.38 14.86
N THR A 108 6.58 -14.14 15.68
CA THR A 108 8.05 -14.18 15.63
C THR A 108 8.53 -14.67 14.26
N LEU A 109 7.96 -15.77 13.74
CA LEU A 109 8.29 -16.29 12.41
C LEU A 109 8.01 -15.27 11.29
N ILE A 110 6.87 -14.57 11.37
CA ILE A 110 6.51 -13.53 10.41
C ILE A 110 7.51 -12.39 10.47
N ASN A 111 7.85 -11.91 11.67
CA ASN A 111 8.81 -10.82 11.85
C ASN A 111 10.21 -11.19 11.33
N THR A 112 10.68 -12.42 11.59
CA THR A 112 11.96 -12.90 11.05
C THR A 112 11.94 -12.92 9.51
N LYS A 113 10.83 -13.39 8.90
CA LYS A 113 10.69 -13.37 7.43
C LYS A 113 10.65 -11.94 6.87
N ILE A 114 9.97 -11.03 7.55
CA ILE A 114 9.95 -9.61 7.17
C ILE A 114 11.37 -9.04 7.24
N GLU A 115 12.13 -9.31 8.29
CA GLU A 115 13.52 -8.87 8.42
C GLU A 115 14.45 -9.44 7.34
N GLU A 116 14.32 -10.73 7.00
CA GLU A 116 15.09 -11.35 5.91
C GLU A 116 14.78 -10.71 4.56
N VAL A 117 13.51 -10.47 4.30
CA VAL A 117 13.04 -9.81 3.09
C VAL A 117 13.54 -8.35 3.06
N ASP A 118 13.50 -7.63 4.18
CA ASP A 118 14.00 -6.25 4.30
C ASP A 118 15.51 -6.16 4.10
N LYS A 119 16.29 -7.11 4.66
CA LYS A 119 17.74 -7.19 4.40
C LYS A 119 18.04 -7.43 2.93
N THR A 120 17.29 -8.32 2.28
CA THR A 120 17.45 -8.60 0.85
C THR A 120 17.16 -7.36 0.01
N ARG A 121 16.05 -6.66 0.31
CA ARG A 121 15.68 -5.42 -0.37
C ARG A 121 16.67 -4.29 -0.12
N GLN A 122 17.20 -4.15 1.10
CA GLN A 122 18.22 -3.16 1.42
C GLN A 122 19.51 -3.42 0.65
N HIS A 123 19.92 -4.69 0.51
CA HIS A 123 21.05 -5.07 -0.31
C HIS A 123 20.82 -4.73 -1.79
N GLU A 124 19.65 -5.06 -2.33
CA GLU A 124 19.25 -4.67 -3.70
C GLU A 124 19.22 -3.15 -3.89
N PHE A 125 18.75 -2.41 -2.88
CA PHE A 125 18.68 -0.95 -2.90
C PHE A 125 20.07 -0.29 -2.84
N GLU A 126 20.96 -0.78 -1.97
CA GLU A 126 22.34 -0.31 -1.90
C GLU A 126 23.12 -0.68 -3.17
N GLU A 127 22.90 -1.86 -3.75
CA GLU A 127 23.47 -2.22 -5.06
C GLU A 127 22.94 -1.29 -6.16
N PHE A 128 21.63 -1.01 -6.18
CA PHE A 128 21.02 -0.08 -7.12
C PHE A 128 21.54 1.36 -6.95
N LYS A 129 21.72 1.81 -5.71
CA LYS A 129 22.29 3.11 -5.37
C LYS A 129 23.76 3.20 -5.76
N ALA A 130 24.54 2.13 -5.58
CA ALA A 130 25.93 2.06 -6.05
C ALA A 130 26.00 2.17 -7.58
N ARG A 131 25.12 1.46 -8.31
CA ARG A 131 25.00 1.60 -9.78
C ARG A 131 24.58 3.00 -10.21
N LEU A 132 23.71 3.68 -9.45
CA LEU A 132 23.33 5.07 -9.73
C LEU A 132 24.46 6.06 -9.40
N GLY A 133 25.25 5.79 -8.36
CA GLY A 133 26.42 6.57 -7.99
C GLY A 133 27.46 6.59 -9.12
N ASP A 134 27.71 5.43 -9.72
CA ASP A 134 28.65 5.28 -10.85
C ASP A 134 28.21 6.10 -12.09
N VAL A 135 26.90 6.28 -12.29
CA VAL A 135 26.33 7.12 -13.37
C VAL A 135 26.35 8.63 -13.01
N GLN A 136 26.30 8.98 -11.73
CA GLN A 136 26.35 10.38 -11.25
C GLN A 136 27.79 10.92 -11.12
N ASP A 137 28.78 10.07 -10.82
CA ASP A 137 30.18 10.45 -10.61
C ASP A 137 30.87 11.01 -11.88
N ALA A 138 30.42 10.61 -13.07
CA ALA A 138 30.91 11.16 -14.33
C ALA A 138 30.61 12.68 -14.49
N ARG A 139 29.60 13.22 -13.80
CA ARG A 139 29.26 14.67 -13.83
C ARG A 139 29.85 15.45 -12.67
N GLN A 140 30.07 14.80 -11.53
CA GLN A 140 30.69 15.41 -10.37
C GLN A 140 32.18 15.67 -10.60
N SER A 141 32.88 14.68 -11.18
CA SER A 141 34.25 14.84 -11.69
C SER A 141 34.41 16.04 -12.63
N PHE A 142 33.46 16.27 -13.55
CA PHE A 142 33.46 17.45 -14.43
C PHE A 142 33.29 18.77 -13.68
N ARG A 143 32.36 18.85 -12.72
CA ARG A 143 32.16 20.08 -11.91
C ARG A 143 33.34 20.35 -10.98
N ASP A 144 34.02 19.32 -10.50
CA ASP A 144 35.20 19.46 -9.66
C ASP A 144 36.45 19.82 -10.49
N LEU A 145 36.56 19.35 -11.74
CA LEU A 145 37.57 19.79 -12.72
C LEU A 145 37.42 21.27 -13.11
N VAL A 146 36.18 21.78 -13.24
CA VAL A 146 35.91 23.22 -13.45
C VAL A 146 36.31 24.05 -12.23
N LYS A 147 36.00 23.57 -11.02
CA LYS A 147 36.34 24.27 -9.76
C LYS A 147 37.84 24.31 -9.47
N THR A 148 38.60 23.33 -9.96
CA THR A 148 40.06 23.25 -9.82
C THR A 148 40.82 24.09 -10.86
N GLY A 149 40.12 24.78 -11.77
CA GLY A 149 40.72 25.66 -12.78
C GLY A 149 41.48 24.93 -13.88
N ASN A 150 41.27 23.61 -14.03
CA ASN A 150 42.00 22.80 -15.00
C ASN A 150 41.44 23.00 -16.42
N ALA A 151 42.32 23.29 -17.39
CA ALA A 151 41.95 23.60 -18.78
C ALA A 151 41.20 22.44 -19.48
N ILE A 152 41.38 21.20 -19.03
CA ILE A 152 40.70 20.01 -19.55
C ILE A 152 39.16 20.10 -19.37
N ALA A 153 38.68 20.88 -18.40
CA ALA A 153 37.26 21.07 -18.16
C ALA A 153 36.51 21.74 -19.33
N TRP A 154 37.24 22.49 -20.19
CA TRP A 154 36.68 23.13 -21.38
C TRP A 154 36.62 22.21 -22.60
N ALA A 155 37.25 21.03 -22.55
CA ALA A 155 37.37 20.15 -23.72
C ALA A 155 36.02 19.79 -24.36
N PRO A 156 34.95 19.41 -23.61
CA PRO A 156 33.67 19.10 -24.23
C PRO A 156 32.98 20.32 -24.85
N VAL A 157 33.14 21.50 -24.24
CA VAL A 157 32.58 22.78 -24.74
C VAL A 157 33.29 23.16 -26.04
N ILE A 158 34.62 23.06 -26.06
CA ILE A 158 35.46 23.36 -27.24
C ILE A 158 35.15 22.38 -28.37
N VAL A 159 35.10 21.07 -28.10
CA VAL A 159 34.75 20.05 -29.10
C VAL A 159 33.34 20.25 -29.63
N SER A 160 32.37 20.54 -28.76
CA SER A 160 30.98 20.84 -29.17
C SER A 160 30.92 22.09 -30.05
N ALA A 161 31.64 23.15 -29.70
CA ALA A 161 31.70 24.37 -30.49
C ALA A 161 32.33 24.13 -31.86
N ILE A 162 33.43 23.36 -31.94
CA ILE A 162 34.07 23.00 -33.21
C ILE A 162 33.10 22.24 -34.12
N ILE A 163 32.35 21.27 -33.58
CA ILE A 163 31.38 20.48 -34.37
C ILE A 163 30.24 21.37 -34.89
N VAL A 164 29.69 22.24 -34.03
CA VAL A 164 28.58 23.13 -34.41
C VAL A 164 29.02 24.21 -35.41
N PHE A 165 30.14 24.89 -35.18
CA PHE A 165 30.66 25.88 -36.12
C PHE A 165 31.12 25.23 -37.43
N GLY A 166 31.76 24.07 -37.37
CA GLY A 166 32.15 23.29 -38.55
C GLY A 166 30.95 22.88 -39.40
N PHE A 167 29.83 22.50 -38.77
CA PHE A 167 28.57 22.20 -39.45
C PHE A 167 28.03 23.41 -40.24
N PHE A 168 27.90 24.57 -39.60
CA PHE A 168 27.37 25.76 -40.25
C PHE A 168 28.30 26.29 -41.35
N ILE A 169 29.62 26.23 -41.15
CA ILE A 169 30.59 26.62 -42.18
C ILE A 169 30.50 25.67 -43.39
N THR A 170 30.38 24.37 -43.15
CA THR A 170 30.28 23.38 -44.24
C THR A 170 28.98 23.55 -45.03
N ILE A 171 27.86 23.79 -44.36
CA ILE A 171 26.58 24.12 -45.00
C ILE A 171 26.70 25.43 -45.78
N LEU A 172 27.32 26.46 -45.22
CA LEU A 172 27.50 27.74 -45.87
C LEU A 172 28.35 27.61 -47.14
N VAL A 173 29.45 26.86 -47.10
CA VAL A 173 30.33 26.59 -48.24
C VAL A 173 29.59 25.82 -49.34
N LEU A 174 28.77 24.83 -48.97
CA LEU A 174 27.93 24.08 -49.91
C LEU A 174 26.83 24.94 -50.55
N LEU A 175 26.30 25.92 -49.83
CA LEU A 175 25.28 26.86 -50.35
C LEU A 175 25.88 28.01 -51.15
N SER A 176 27.12 28.44 -50.84
CA SER A 176 27.78 29.57 -51.50
C SER A 176 28.49 29.18 -52.80
N ASN A 177 28.98 27.95 -52.91
CA ASN A 177 29.39 27.42 -54.19
C ASN A 177 28.13 27.02 -54.95
N THR A 178 27.91 27.60 -56.13
CA THR A 178 26.87 27.16 -57.07
C THR A 178 27.21 25.77 -57.58
N TYR A 179 26.94 24.76 -56.77
CA TYR A 179 27.07 23.36 -57.11
C TYR A 179 25.79 22.93 -57.83
N ASP A 180 25.90 22.63 -59.11
CA ASP A 180 24.80 22.05 -59.88
C ASP A 180 24.70 20.55 -59.55
N PRO A 181 23.64 20.08 -58.86
CA PRO A 181 23.52 18.69 -58.44
C PRO A 181 23.39 17.70 -59.61
N SER A 182 23.21 18.20 -60.84
CA SER A 182 22.93 17.39 -62.03
C SER A 182 24.18 16.97 -62.82
N GLU A 183 25.37 17.48 -62.50
CA GLU A 183 26.60 17.20 -63.28
C GLU A 183 27.44 16.02 -62.77
N ASN A 184 27.38 15.66 -61.48
CA ASN A 184 28.21 14.57 -60.94
C ASN A 184 27.58 13.84 -59.73
N ASP A 185 27.03 12.65 -60.00
CA ASP A 185 26.41 11.78 -58.98
C ASP A 185 27.34 11.39 -57.83
N GLN A 186 28.64 11.25 -58.09
CA GLN A 186 29.62 10.86 -57.07
C GLN A 186 29.81 11.97 -56.03
N VAL A 187 29.84 13.23 -56.47
CA VAL A 187 30.00 14.38 -55.59
C VAL A 187 28.71 14.61 -54.79
N SER A 188 27.53 14.44 -55.40
CA SER A 188 26.24 14.52 -54.71
C SER A 188 26.10 13.44 -53.61
N GLN A 189 26.60 12.22 -53.85
CA GLN A 189 26.66 11.17 -52.81
C GLN A 189 27.60 11.54 -51.66
N ILE A 190 28.79 12.07 -51.94
CA ILE A 190 29.75 12.51 -50.91
C ILE A 190 29.13 13.62 -50.06
N VAL A 191 28.47 14.60 -50.69
CA VAL A 191 27.76 15.68 -49.98
C VAL A 191 26.67 15.12 -49.08
N ASN A 192 25.86 14.17 -49.55
CA ASN A 192 24.81 13.54 -48.74
C ASN A 192 25.37 12.73 -47.56
N ILE A 193 26.49 12.02 -47.74
CA ILE A 193 27.17 11.30 -46.66
C ILE A 193 27.71 12.28 -45.61
N VAL A 194 28.32 13.38 -46.04
CA VAL A 194 28.86 14.42 -45.16
C VAL A 194 27.75 15.11 -44.37
N ILE A 195 26.64 15.47 -45.02
CA ILE A 195 25.46 16.06 -44.35
C ILE A 195 24.86 15.06 -43.35
N GLY A 196 24.75 13.78 -43.71
CA GLY A 196 24.27 12.73 -42.82
C GLY A 196 25.16 12.52 -41.59
N ALA A 197 26.48 12.43 -41.79
CA ALA A 197 27.46 12.28 -40.71
C ALA A 197 27.47 13.50 -39.77
N LEU A 198 27.39 14.71 -40.33
CA LEU A 198 27.33 15.94 -39.54
C LEU A 198 26.01 16.08 -38.77
N THR A 199 24.88 15.66 -39.36
CA THR A 199 23.58 15.63 -38.68
C THR A 199 23.60 14.66 -37.48
N ALA A 200 24.23 13.49 -37.64
CA ALA A 200 24.41 12.53 -36.54
C ALA A 200 25.33 13.07 -35.43
N ALA A 201 26.44 13.71 -35.79
CA ALA A 201 27.35 14.33 -34.83
C ALA A 201 26.66 15.50 -34.07
N PHE A 202 25.90 16.33 -34.77
CA PHE A 202 25.10 17.40 -34.17
C PHE A 202 24.04 16.84 -33.20
N ALA A 203 23.29 15.79 -33.60
CA ALA A 203 22.31 15.14 -32.73
C ALA A 203 22.96 14.56 -31.46
N THR A 204 24.20 14.07 -31.56
CA THR A 204 24.96 13.55 -30.41
C THR A 204 25.38 14.67 -29.46
N VAL A 205 25.85 15.80 -29.99
CA VAL A 205 26.19 17.00 -29.19
C VAL A 205 24.96 17.59 -28.51
N VAL A 206 23.84 17.72 -29.23
CA VAL A 206 22.56 18.16 -28.66
C VAL A 206 22.09 17.20 -27.58
N SER A 207 22.24 15.89 -27.79
CA SER A 207 21.90 14.87 -26.77
C SER A 207 22.83 14.92 -25.56
N PHE A 208 24.10 15.25 -25.73
CA PHE A 208 25.05 15.42 -24.63
C PHE A 208 24.65 16.59 -23.71
N TRP A 209 24.20 17.71 -24.28
CA TRP A 209 23.81 18.91 -23.52
C TRP A 209 22.35 18.90 -23.05
N LEU A 210 21.40 18.46 -23.90
CA LEU A 210 19.96 18.44 -23.58
C LEU A 210 19.49 17.11 -22.96
N GLY A 211 20.20 16.00 -23.18
CA GLY A 211 19.77 14.65 -22.79
C GLY A 211 19.86 14.35 -21.29
N SER A 212 20.13 15.35 -20.44
CA SER A 212 20.39 15.13 -19.02
C SER A 212 19.18 15.26 -18.09
N SER A 213 18.03 15.80 -18.50
CA SER A 213 16.95 16.11 -17.53
C SER A 213 15.74 15.17 -17.53
N GLN A 214 15.25 14.65 -18.66
CA GLN A 214 14.06 13.76 -18.64
C GLN A 214 14.03 12.68 -19.73
N GLY A 215 14.58 12.95 -20.93
CA GLY A 215 14.39 12.07 -22.09
C GLY A 215 15.13 10.73 -22.06
N SER A 216 16.37 10.66 -21.56
CA SER A 216 17.15 9.40 -21.55
C SER A 216 16.62 8.40 -20.53
N ARG A 217 16.24 8.86 -19.34
CA ARG A 217 15.64 7.99 -18.31
C ARG A 217 14.30 7.41 -18.79
N GLN A 218 13.52 8.19 -19.53
CA GLN A 218 12.29 7.70 -20.15
C GLN A 218 12.60 6.66 -21.23
N LYS A 219 13.59 6.88 -22.09
CA LYS A 219 13.98 5.92 -23.15
C LYS A 219 14.59 4.63 -22.60
N ASP A 220 15.42 4.70 -21.57
CA ASP A 220 16.06 3.52 -20.97
C ASP A 220 15.07 2.71 -20.13
N VAL A 221 14.15 3.38 -19.41
CA VAL A 221 13.05 2.70 -18.70
C VAL A 221 12.02 2.15 -19.68
N VAL A 222 11.65 2.88 -20.73
CA VAL A 222 10.75 2.38 -21.77
C VAL A 222 11.40 1.24 -22.55
N ASN A 223 12.70 1.28 -22.87
CA ASN A 223 13.39 0.18 -23.52
C ASN A 223 13.54 -1.03 -22.59
N PHE A 224 13.79 -0.80 -21.30
CA PHE A 224 13.87 -1.87 -20.29
C PHE A 224 12.50 -2.49 -20.01
N GLU A 225 11.44 -1.69 -19.87
CA GLU A 225 10.03 -2.11 -19.73
C GLU A 225 9.55 -2.80 -21.00
N MET A 226 9.91 -2.29 -22.17
CA MET A 226 9.56 -2.92 -23.45
C MET A 226 10.32 -4.23 -23.64
N GLN A 227 11.60 -4.33 -23.24
CA GLN A 227 12.34 -5.59 -23.23
C GLN A 227 11.82 -6.57 -22.18
N THR A 228 11.44 -6.13 -20.99
CA THR A 228 10.88 -7.02 -19.95
C THR A 228 9.46 -7.45 -20.29
N GLN A 229 8.63 -6.57 -20.85
CA GLN A 229 7.33 -6.93 -21.39
C GLN A 229 7.48 -7.85 -22.61
N GLN A 230 8.41 -7.59 -23.52
CA GLN A 230 8.65 -8.45 -24.68
C GLN A 230 9.19 -9.82 -24.25
N ASN A 231 10.07 -9.90 -23.24
CA ASN A 231 10.53 -11.17 -22.67
C ASN A 231 9.45 -11.89 -21.86
N LYS A 232 8.56 -11.17 -21.18
CA LYS A 232 7.43 -11.74 -20.45
C LYS A 232 6.35 -12.24 -21.40
N LEU A 233 6.02 -11.46 -22.44
CA LEU A 233 5.18 -11.86 -23.56
C LEU A 233 5.78 -13.05 -24.30
N LEU A 234 7.09 -13.09 -24.57
CA LEU A 234 7.76 -14.25 -25.18
C LEU A 234 7.64 -15.49 -24.30
N ARG A 235 7.84 -15.37 -22.98
CA ARG A 235 7.69 -16.49 -22.02
C ARG A 235 6.24 -16.95 -21.92
N GLU A 236 5.28 -16.03 -21.97
CA GLU A 236 3.85 -16.32 -21.98
C GLU A 236 3.40 -16.93 -23.32
N THR A 237 3.92 -16.46 -24.47
CA THR A 237 3.66 -17.08 -25.78
C THR A 237 4.32 -18.44 -25.91
N GLN A 238 5.51 -18.64 -25.33
CA GLN A 238 6.16 -19.96 -25.29
C GLN A 238 5.38 -20.94 -24.38
N LYS A 239 4.84 -20.47 -23.24
CA LYS A 239 3.92 -21.26 -22.41
C LYS A 239 2.61 -21.57 -23.13
N TYR A 240 2.04 -20.59 -23.83
CA TYR A 240 0.80 -20.76 -24.59
C TYR A 240 1.01 -21.68 -25.80
N GLN A 241 2.14 -21.60 -26.52
CA GLN A 241 2.47 -22.50 -27.62
C GLN A 241 2.82 -23.92 -27.17
N ALA A 242 3.31 -24.10 -25.94
CA ALA A 242 3.44 -25.40 -25.31
C ALA A 242 2.08 -26.02 -24.96
N ASP A 243 1.09 -25.20 -24.56
CA ASP A 243 -0.30 -25.64 -24.28
C ASP A 243 -1.17 -25.79 -25.54
N THR A 244 -0.90 -25.05 -26.62
CA THR A 244 -1.77 -24.99 -27.81
C THR A 244 -1.28 -25.88 -28.97
N ARG A 245 -0.46 -26.90 -28.70
CA ARG A 245 -0.13 -27.95 -29.71
C ARG A 245 -1.30 -28.87 -30.09
N GLY A 246 -2.52 -28.54 -29.67
CA GLY A 246 -3.74 -29.18 -30.15
C GLY A 246 -4.91 -28.20 -30.14
N THR A 247 -5.04 -27.39 -31.19
CA THR A 247 -6.30 -26.94 -31.84
C THR A 247 -6.07 -25.61 -32.56
N GLY A 248 -6.14 -25.62 -33.89
CA GLY A 248 -5.95 -24.45 -34.73
C GLY A 248 -7.26 -23.72 -35.01
N ILE A 249 -7.25 -22.37 -34.94
CA ILE A 249 -8.29 -21.50 -35.50
C ILE A 249 -7.65 -20.25 -36.12
N SER A 250 -8.21 -19.83 -37.27
CA SER A 250 -7.68 -18.95 -38.33
C SER A 250 -7.89 -17.42 -38.12
N GLU A 251 -6.99 -16.63 -38.70
CA GLU A 251 -6.70 -15.19 -38.55
C GLU A 251 -7.77 -14.15 -38.97
N LYS A 252 -8.99 -14.54 -39.40
CA LYS A 252 -9.98 -13.56 -39.91
C LYS A 252 -10.88 -12.90 -38.86
N SER A 253 -10.83 -13.32 -37.60
CA SER A 253 -11.67 -12.76 -36.52
C SER A 253 -11.08 -11.47 -35.89
N SER A 254 -9.79 -11.20 -36.13
CA SER A 254 -9.05 -10.11 -35.45
C SER A 254 -9.44 -8.71 -35.93
N THR A 255 -9.85 -8.54 -37.19
CA THR A 255 -10.07 -7.21 -37.78
C THR A 255 -11.38 -6.55 -37.33
N THR A 256 -12.40 -7.35 -36.97
CA THR A 256 -13.70 -6.83 -36.48
C THR A 256 -13.65 -6.40 -35.02
N ILE A 257 -12.77 -7.01 -34.20
CA ILE A 257 -12.59 -6.65 -32.79
C ILE A 257 -11.85 -5.31 -32.63
N ILE A 258 -10.88 -5.03 -33.53
CA ILE A 258 -10.03 -3.83 -33.46
C ILE A 258 -10.83 -2.53 -33.68
N ASN A 259 -11.86 -2.54 -34.53
CA ASN A 259 -12.67 -1.35 -34.79
C ASN A 259 -13.74 -1.07 -33.72
N LYS A 260 -14.15 -2.07 -32.93
CA LYS A 260 -15.05 -1.86 -31.78
C LYS A 260 -14.30 -1.37 -30.54
N GLN A 261 -12.99 -1.61 -30.45
CA GLN A 261 -12.13 -1.16 -29.35
C GLN A 261 -11.72 0.31 -29.44
N ARG A 262 -11.86 0.97 -30.59
CA ARG A 262 -11.41 2.36 -30.76
C ARG A 262 -12.37 3.41 -30.19
N THR A 263 -13.60 3.06 -29.87
CA THR A 263 -14.61 3.97 -29.29
C THR A 263 -14.77 3.83 -27.76
N ALA A 264 -13.97 2.99 -27.10
CA ALA A 264 -14.04 2.74 -25.66
C ALA A 264 -12.91 3.41 -24.84
N TYR A 265 -12.18 4.37 -25.42
CA TYR A 265 -11.07 5.08 -24.73
C TYR A 265 -11.51 6.34 -23.96
N ALA A 266 -12.80 6.52 -23.72
CA ALA A 266 -13.31 7.44 -22.73
C ALA A 266 -13.88 6.62 -21.57
N ASP A 267 -13.33 6.85 -20.37
CA ASP A 267 -13.72 6.28 -19.07
C ASP A 267 -13.23 4.86 -18.70
N GLU A 268 -12.07 4.79 -18.02
CA GLU A 268 -11.85 4.03 -16.76
C GLU A 268 -10.37 4.05 -16.27
N SER A 269 -9.66 5.18 -16.41
CA SER A 269 -8.37 5.33 -15.70
C SER A 269 -8.60 5.54 -14.20
N ASN A 270 -7.71 5.05 -13.33
CA ASN A 270 -7.80 5.32 -11.88
C ASN A 270 -7.76 6.84 -11.57
N PHE A 271 -7.16 7.62 -12.48
CA PHE A 271 -7.24 9.07 -12.51
C PHE A 271 -8.69 9.59 -12.50
N SER A 272 -9.60 9.07 -13.35
CA SER A 272 -11.00 9.52 -13.41
C SER A 272 -11.69 9.39 -12.05
N LYS A 273 -11.49 8.23 -11.38
CA LYS A 273 -12.02 7.97 -10.04
C LYS A 273 -11.43 8.93 -8.99
N CYS A 274 -10.12 9.15 -9.02
CA CYS A 274 -9.43 10.01 -8.07
C CYS A 274 -9.77 11.49 -8.27
N VAL A 275 -9.83 11.97 -9.51
CA VAL A 275 -10.13 13.38 -9.80
C VAL A 275 -11.57 13.72 -9.47
N ASP A 276 -12.52 12.81 -9.69
CA ASP A 276 -13.92 13.04 -9.29
C ASP A 276 -14.07 13.13 -7.78
N LEU A 277 -13.31 12.34 -6.99
CA LEU A 277 -13.27 12.48 -5.54
C LEU A 277 -12.67 13.81 -5.09
N VAL A 278 -11.59 14.26 -5.73
CA VAL A 278 -10.95 15.54 -5.40
C VAL A 278 -11.87 16.72 -5.75
N LEU A 279 -12.51 16.70 -6.92
CA LEU A 279 -13.40 17.77 -7.38
C LEU A 279 -14.63 17.98 -6.49
N GLN A 280 -15.09 16.94 -5.77
CA GLN A 280 -16.16 17.10 -4.75
C GLN A 280 -15.78 18.08 -3.64
N TYR A 281 -14.49 18.25 -3.35
CA TYR A 281 -13.99 19.18 -2.33
C TYR A 281 -13.68 20.58 -2.88
N GLU A 282 -13.44 20.72 -4.19
CA GLU A 282 -12.92 21.94 -4.84
C GLU A 282 -14.04 22.78 -5.51
N GLY A 283 -15.28 22.67 -5.03
CA GLY A 283 -16.47 23.16 -5.72
C GLY A 283 -16.64 24.68 -5.80
N GLY A 284 -17.11 25.14 -6.98
CA GLY A 284 -17.75 26.44 -7.20
C GLY A 284 -16.85 27.57 -7.67
N TYR A 285 -17.42 28.51 -8.43
CA TYR A 285 -16.76 29.78 -8.73
C TYR A 285 -16.73 30.66 -7.48
N VAL A 286 -15.53 31.04 -7.06
CA VAL A 286 -15.30 31.99 -5.97
C VAL A 286 -14.43 33.13 -6.49
N LYS A 287 -14.88 34.36 -6.27
CA LYS A 287 -14.07 35.57 -6.46
C LYS A 287 -14.19 36.43 -5.23
N HIS A 288 -13.10 36.57 -4.48
CA HIS A 288 -13.06 37.44 -3.32
C HIS A 288 -12.31 38.74 -3.66
N PRO A 289 -12.89 39.95 -3.46
CA PRO A 289 -12.29 41.23 -3.90
C PRO A 289 -10.93 41.57 -3.27
N LYS A 290 -10.52 40.86 -2.22
CA LYS A 290 -9.27 41.08 -1.49
C LYS A 290 -8.31 39.87 -1.53
N ASP A 291 -8.64 38.84 -2.33
CA ASP A 291 -7.82 37.63 -2.42
C ASP A 291 -6.76 37.79 -3.52
N PRO A 292 -5.46 37.69 -3.19
CA PRO A 292 -4.39 37.73 -4.19
C PRO A 292 -4.43 36.55 -5.19
N GLY A 293 -5.18 35.48 -4.91
CA GLY A 293 -5.34 34.33 -5.81
C GLY A 293 -6.29 34.53 -7.00
N GLY A 294 -7.07 35.61 -7.02
CA GLY A 294 -7.97 35.95 -8.13
C GLY A 294 -9.20 35.03 -8.25
N ALA A 295 -9.90 35.09 -9.38
CA ALA A 295 -11.04 34.22 -9.66
C ALA A 295 -10.60 32.74 -9.66
N THR A 296 -11.37 31.88 -8.98
CA THR A 296 -11.12 30.44 -8.90
C THR A 296 -12.39 29.68 -9.22
N ASN A 297 -12.31 28.62 -10.02
CA ASN A 297 -13.41 27.69 -10.29
C ASN A 297 -12.86 26.27 -10.38
N LEU A 298 -13.58 25.28 -9.83
CA LEU A 298 -13.15 23.87 -9.80
C LEU A 298 -11.74 23.68 -9.17
N GLY A 299 -11.36 24.55 -8.23
CA GLY A 299 -10.02 24.59 -7.63
C GLY A 299 -8.90 25.13 -8.53
N ILE A 300 -9.22 25.61 -9.73
CA ILE A 300 -8.26 26.20 -10.68
C ILE A 300 -8.34 27.73 -10.59
N THR A 301 -7.20 28.34 -10.25
CA THR A 301 -7.07 29.82 -10.19
C THR A 301 -6.93 30.41 -11.58
N ILE A 302 -7.24 31.70 -11.73
CA ILE A 302 -7.03 32.45 -12.97
C ILE A 302 -5.59 32.35 -13.47
N HIS A 303 -4.60 32.40 -12.57
CA HIS A 303 -3.18 32.27 -12.93
C HIS A 303 -2.83 30.85 -13.41
N THR A 304 -3.43 29.82 -12.80
CA THR A 304 -3.25 28.43 -13.28
C THR A 304 -3.85 28.25 -14.66
N LEU A 305 -5.04 28.81 -14.91
CA LEU A 305 -5.69 28.73 -16.22
C LEU A 305 -4.93 29.54 -17.28
N GLN A 306 -4.43 30.73 -16.92
CA GLN A 306 -3.60 31.58 -17.78
C GLN A 306 -2.33 30.84 -18.21
N ASN A 307 -1.62 30.22 -17.26
CA ASN A 307 -0.43 29.43 -17.55
C ASN A 307 -0.74 28.19 -18.41
N TRP A 308 -1.90 27.55 -18.20
CA TRP A 308 -2.33 26.38 -18.98
C TRP A 308 -2.65 26.73 -20.43
N ARG A 309 -3.40 27.82 -20.65
CA ARG A 309 -3.77 28.28 -21.99
C ARG A 309 -2.63 29.02 -22.70
N ASN A 310 -1.63 29.47 -21.93
CA ASN A 310 -0.53 30.31 -22.41
C ASN A 310 -1.05 31.56 -23.16
N ASP A 311 -2.13 32.14 -22.62
CA ASP A 311 -2.83 33.31 -23.14
C ASP A 311 -3.42 34.10 -21.97
N ASP A 312 -3.80 35.35 -22.20
CA ASP A 312 -4.50 36.15 -21.21
C ASP A 312 -5.89 35.57 -20.92
N VAL A 313 -6.20 35.42 -19.63
CA VAL A 313 -7.44 34.79 -19.15
C VAL A 313 -8.21 35.80 -18.31
N THR A 314 -9.51 35.91 -18.55
CA THR A 314 -10.42 36.78 -17.80
C THR A 314 -11.15 36.01 -16.70
N ASP A 315 -11.80 36.74 -15.78
CA ASP A 315 -12.68 36.10 -14.78
C ASP A 315 -13.84 35.31 -15.43
N GLN A 316 -14.28 35.73 -16.62
CA GLN A 316 -15.34 35.04 -17.35
C GLN A 316 -14.85 33.70 -17.88
N ASP A 317 -13.61 33.64 -18.37
CA ASP A 317 -12.98 32.38 -18.77
C ASP A 317 -12.86 31.39 -17.62
N VAL A 318 -12.61 31.88 -16.40
CA VAL A 318 -12.57 31.03 -15.19
C VAL A 318 -13.97 30.54 -14.83
N LYS A 319 -15.02 31.36 -15.00
CA LYS A 319 -16.42 30.91 -14.81
C LYS A 319 -16.82 29.84 -15.83
N ASP A 320 -16.39 30.03 -17.08
CA ASP A 320 -16.74 29.15 -18.20
C ASP A 320 -15.81 27.93 -18.29
N LEU A 321 -14.88 27.77 -17.34
CA LEU A 321 -14.00 26.62 -17.23
C LEU A 321 -14.81 25.31 -17.17
N THR A 322 -14.62 24.46 -18.16
CA THR A 322 -15.31 23.17 -18.23
C THR A 322 -14.66 22.15 -17.30
N THR A 323 -15.46 21.21 -16.78
CA THR A 323 -14.94 20.08 -16.00
C THR A 323 -13.91 19.26 -16.78
N LEU A 324 -14.07 19.14 -18.10
CA LEU A 324 -13.12 18.42 -18.96
C LEU A 324 -11.75 19.11 -18.95
N GLU A 325 -11.72 20.43 -19.18
CA GLU A 325 -10.48 21.22 -19.16
C GLU A 325 -9.84 21.21 -17.77
N ALA A 326 -10.65 21.36 -16.71
CA ALA A 326 -10.16 21.24 -15.34
C ALA A 326 -9.49 19.88 -15.09
N LYS A 327 -10.12 18.77 -15.52
CA LYS A 327 -9.52 17.43 -15.43
C LYS A 327 -8.19 17.34 -16.17
N GLN A 328 -8.06 17.93 -17.37
CA GLN A 328 -6.78 17.96 -18.09
C GLN A 328 -5.69 18.70 -17.32
N ILE A 329 -6.03 19.84 -16.71
CA ILE A 329 -5.13 20.61 -15.84
C ILE A 329 -4.71 19.78 -14.63
N TYR A 330 -5.66 19.09 -13.98
CA TYR A 330 -5.38 18.21 -12.85
C TYR A 330 -4.44 17.06 -13.23
N GLN A 331 -4.66 16.47 -14.40
CA GLN A 331 -3.83 15.39 -14.91
C GLN A 331 -2.40 15.87 -15.16
N ALA A 332 -2.23 16.99 -15.85
CA ALA A 332 -0.92 17.51 -16.22
C ALA A 332 -0.13 18.02 -14.99
N ASN A 333 -0.75 18.89 -14.19
CA ASN A 333 -0.05 19.65 -13.16
C ASN A 333 0.15 18.89 -11.85
N TYR A 334 -0.65 17.85 -11.60
CA TYR A 334 -0.64 17.13 -10.33
C TYR A 334 -0.45 15.62 -10.54
N TRP A 335 -1.33 14.96 -11.29
CA TRP A 335 -1.30 13.51 -11.45
C TRP A 335 0.01 13.02 -12.11
N ASN A 336 0.36 13.60 -13.26
CA ASN A 336 1.57 13.28 -14.01
C ASN A 336 2.81 13.75 -13.26
N ALA A 337 2.76 14.94 -12.67
CA ALA A 337 3.87 15.50 -11.89
C ALA A 337 4.25 14.62 -10.68
N LEU A 338 3.26 13.97 -10.06
CA LEU A 338 3.44 13.02 -8.96
C LEU A 338 3.60 11.57 -9.43
N LYS A 339 3.58 11.32 -10.74
CA LYS A 339 3.62 9.97 -11.34
C LYS A 339 2.58 9.03 -10.73
N CYS A 340 1.38 9.54 -10.47
CA CYS A 340 0.31 8.78 -9.80
C CYS A 340 -0.05 7.47 -10.52
N ASP A 341 0.07 7.40 -11.85
CA ASP A 341 -0.12 6.15 -12.62
C ASP A 341 0.87 5.02 -12.25
N GLN A 342 1.99 5.36 -11.64
CA GLN A 342 3.04 4.42 -11.22
C GLN A 342 3.00 4.13 -9.71
N LEU A 343 2.08 4.76 -8.98
CA LEU A 343 1.91 4.53 -7.55
C LEU A 343 0.91 3.37 -7.32
N PRO A 344 1.01 2.65 -6.19
CA PRO A 344 -0.01 1.68 -5.82
C PRO A 344 -1.40 2.33 -5.69
N LEU A 345 -2.45 1.57 -6.01
CA LEU A 345 -3.84 2.02 -5.84
C LEU A 345 -4.08 2.46 -4.39
N GLY A 346 -4.77 3.58 -4.21
CA GLY A 346 -5.01 4.22 -2.92
C GLY A 346 -3.85 5.10 -2.45
N VAL A 347 -2.60 4.72 -2.73
CA VAL A 347 -1.43 5.60 -2.52
C VAL A 347 -1.49 6.75 -3.51
N ASP A 348 -1.81 6.47 -4.77
CA ASP A 348 -2.07 7.48 -5.80
C ASP A 348 -3.11 8.51 -5.38
N LEU A 349 -4.23 8.09 -4.77
CA LEU A 349 -5.29 8.97 -4.30
C LEU A 349 -4.81 9.92 -3.20
N VAL A 350 -4.18 9.41 -2.12
CA VAL A 350 -3.76 10.27 -1.01
C VAL A 350 -2.64 11.24 -1.42
N VAL A 351 -1.74 10.80 -2.29
CA VAL A 351 -0.64 11.62 -2.83
C VAL A 351 -1.19 12.69 -3.77
N PHE A 352 -2.13 12.34 -4.64
CA PHE A 352 -2.78 13.26 -5.56
C PHE A 352 -3.63 14.31 -4.82
N ASP A 353 -4.54 13.90 -3.94
CA ASP A 353 -5.42 14.82 -3.20
C ASP A 353 -4.64 15.83 -2.35
N PHE A 354 -3.57 15.37 -1.68
CA PHE A 354 -2.72 16.28 -0.92
C PHE A 354 -1.83 17.14 -1.82
N GLY A 355 -1.43 16.62 -2.98
CA GLY A 355 -0.71 17.38 -4.01
C GLY A 355 -1.53 18.55 -4.56
N VAL A 356 -2.83 18.34 -4.77
CA VAL A 356 -3.79 19.40 -5.15
C VAL A 356 -3.92 20.43 -4.04
N ASN A 357 -4.11 19.98 -2.80
CA ASN A 357 -4.38 20.89 -1.68
C ASN A 357 -3.15 21.68 -1.20
N ALA A 358 -1.96 21.06 -1.21
CA ALA A 358 -0.76 21.61 -0.57
C ALA A 358 0.46 21.62 -1.50
N GLY A 359 0.29 21.34 -2.79
CA GLY A 359 1.34 21.37 -3.81
C GLY A 359 2.03 20.02 -4.04
N PRO A 360 2.35 19.67 -5.31
CA PRO A 360 2.98 18.39 -5.67
C PRO A 360 4.29 18.11 -4.91
N GLY A 361 5.20 19.10 -4.85
CA GLY A 361 6.49 18.90 -4.21
C GLY A 361 6.40 18.57 -2.72
N ARG A 362 5.40 19.11 -2.01
CA ARG A 362 5.17 18.78 -0.59
C ARG A 362 4.61 17.37 -0.43
N SER A 363 3.66 17.02 -1.28
CA SER A 363 3.08 15.68 -1.28
C SER A 363 4.13 14.60 -1.56
N ALA A 364 4.97 14.81 -2.58
CA ALA A 364 6.10 13.94 -2.89
C ALA A 364 7.06 13.80 -1.69
N LYS A 365 7.39 14.89 -0.98
CA LYS A 365 8.27 14.83 0.21
C LYS A 365 7.66 14.03 1.35
N ILE A 366 6.35 14.15 1.59
CA ILE A 366 5.68 13.30 2.59
C ILE A 366 5.75 11.84 2.18
N LEU A 367 5.45 11.51 0.92
CA LEU A 367 5.58 10.13 0.42
C LEU A 367 7.00 9.59 0.60
N GLN A 368 8.00 10.36 0.20
CA GLN A 368 9.42 10.01 0.35
C GLN A 368 9.83 9.78 1.81
N LYS A 369 9.29 10.60 2.73
CA LYS A 369 9.48 10.41 4.17
C LYS A 369 8.86 9.10 4.66
N VAL A 370 7.68 8.72 4.16
CA VAL A 370 7.00 7.48 4.55
C VAL A 370 7.79 6.25 4.08
N ILE A 371 8.31 6.28 2.85
CA ILE A 371 9.05 5.16 2.26
C ILE A 371 10.56 5.18 2.58
N GLY A 372 11.02 6.10 3.43
CA GLY A 372 12.39 6.12 3.95
C GLY A 372 13.48 6.57 2.96
N VAL A 373 13.14 7.36 1.94
CA VAL A 373 14.11 7.89 0.96
C VAL A 373 14.36 9.39 1.13
N GLY A 374 15.35 9.93 0.42
CA GLY A 374 15.64 11.37 0.40
C GLY A 374 14.42 12.20 -0.03
N GLN A 375 14.13 13.28 0.71
CA GLN A 375 12.95 14.12 0.52
C GLN A 375 13.21 15.29 -0.46
N ASP A 376 13.59 14.97 -1.69
CA ASP A 376 13.85 15.97 -2.74
C ASP A 376 12.57 16.55 -3.37
N GLY A 377 11.41 15.90 -3.15
CA GLY A 377 10.11 16.29 -3.70
C GLY A 377 9.88 15.86 -5.14
N ILE A 378 10.70 14.96 -5.68
CA ILE A 378 10.60 14.43 -7.04
C ILE A 378 10.42 12.92 -6.98
N ILE A 379 9.26 12.41 -7.42
CA ILE A 379 9.01 10.96 -7.47
C ILE A 379 9.80 10.36 -8.65
N GLY A 380 10.99 9.86 -8.33
CA GLY A 380 11.93 9.24 -9.27
C GLY A 380 12.01 7.72 -9.10
N PRO A 381 12.89 7.05 -9.89
CA PRO A 381 13.08 5.59 -9.81
C PRO A 381 13.39 5.07 -8.40
N ILE A 382 14.13 5.84 -7.59
CA ILE A 382 14.43 5.50 -6.19
C ILE A 382 13.14 5.45 -5.35
N SER A 383 12.28 6.47 -5.47
CA SER A 383 11.00 6.49 -4.77
C SER A 383 10.08 5.37 -5.25
N LEU A 384 10.02 5.12 -6.56
CA LEU A 384 9.20 4.06 -7.13
C LEU A 384 9.64 2.67 -6.67
N LYS A 385 10.95 2.40 -6.63
CA LYS A 385 11.48 1.13 -6.14
C LYS A 385 11.21 0.95 -4.63
N ALA A 386 11.33 2.02 -3.85
CA ALA A 386 11.00 1.98 -2.41
C ALA A 386 9.51 1.75 -2.14
N LEU A 387 8.61 2.03 -3.09
CA LEU A 387 7.18 1.70 -2.93
C LEU A 387 6.90 0.20 -3.04
N GLU A 388 7.77 -0.58 -3.68
CA GLU A 388 7.61 -2.04 -3.78
C GLU A 388 7.85 -2.75 -2.44
N VAL A 389 8.52 -2.09 -1.50
CA VAL A 389 8.94 -2.71 -0.22
C VAL A 389 8.05 -2.34 0.96
N VAL A 390 7.23 -1.30 0.83
CA VAL A 390 6.35 -0.81 1.90
C VAL A 390 4.89 -1.13 1.54
N SER A 391 4.15 -1.72 2.49
CA SER A 391 2.72 -2.03 2.29
C SER A 391 1.93 -0.76 1.88
N PRO A 392 1.11 -0.81 0.81
CA PRO A 392 0.24 0.30 0.41
C PRO A 392 -0.68 0.78 1.52
N GLU A 393 -1.22 -0.14 2.34
CA GLU A 393 -2.04 0.23 3.50
C GLU A 393 -1.22 1.05 4.53
N HIS A 394 0.01 0.59 4.83
CA HIS A 394 0.89 1.33 5.73
C HIS A 394 1.21 2.72 5.18
N ILE A 395 1.48 2.82 3.88
CA ILE A 395 1.75 4.10 3.21
C ILE A 395 0.56 5.04 3.36
N VAL A 396 -0.65 4.58 3.02
CA VAL A 396 -1.87 5.39 3.10
C VAL A 396 -2.10 5.93 4.51
N ARG A 397 -2.02 5.08 5.53
CA ARG A 397 -2.21 5.48 6.93
C ARG A 397 -1.14 6.45 7.40
N ARG A 398 0.14 6.13 7.16
CA ARG A 398 1.26 6.96 7.63
C ARG A 398 1.33 8.29 6.90
N PHE A 399 1.04 8.31 5.61
CA PHE A 399 0.90 9.52 4.82
C PHE A 399 -0.22 10.41 5.36
N SER A 400 -1.39 9.84 5.62
CA SER A 400 -2.55 10.58 6.16
C SER A 400 -2.26 11.17 7.54
N GLN A 401 -1.52 10.46 8.39
CA GLN A 401 -1.04 10.99 9.67
C GLN A 401 -0.08 12.17 9.48
N LEU A 402 0.94 12.04 8.63
CA LEU A 402 1.90 13.12 8.36
C LEU A 402 1.25 14.33 7.71
N ARG A 403 0.25 14.12 6.86
CA ARG A 403 -0.62 15.17 6.31
C ARG A 403 -1.35 15.92 7.42
N MET A 404 -1.94 15.20 8.39
CA MET A 404 -2.60 15.84 9.53
C MET A 404 -1.62 16.61 10.42
N ASP A 405 -0.42 16.10 10.63
CA ASP A 405 0.63 16.80 11.38
C ASP A 405 1.05 18.09 10.67
N TYR A 406 1.15 18.05 9.34
CA TYR A 406 1.37 19.26 8.54
C TYR A 406 0.23 20.27 8.73
N TYR A 407 -1.03 19.86 8.60
CA TYR A 407 -2.16 20.78 8.77
C TYR A 407 -2.23 21.40 10.18
N ARG A 408 -1.98 20.61 11.23
CA ARG A 408 -1.93 21.10 12.61
C ARG A 408 -0.83 22.13 12.85
N SER A 409 0.22 22.12 12.03
CA SER A 409 1.30 23.10 12.11
C SER A 409 0.97 24.45 11.45
N LEU A 410 -0.15 24.55 10.72
CA LEU A 410 -0.54 25.78 10.02
C LEU A 410 -1.21 26.77 10.97
N LYS A 411 -0.89 28.07 10.80
CA LYS A 411 -1.41 29.16 11.65
C LYS A 411 -2.94 29.29 11.63
N ASN A 412 -3.58 28.86 10.55
CA ASN A 412 -5.02 28.93 10.34
C ASN A 412 -5.74 27.61 10.67
N TRP A 413 -5.09 26.72 11.42
CA TRP A 413 -5.67 25.47 11.92
C TRP A 413 -6.98 25.69 12.69
N ASP A 414 -7.05 26.69 13.55
CA ASP A 414 -8.26 26.93 14.37
C ASP A 414 -9.49 27.27 13.52
N THR A 415 -9.29 27.80 12.32
CA THR A 415 -10.38 28.16 11.39
C THR A 415 -10.75 27.03 10.43
N PHE A 416 -9.77 26.32 9.88
CA PHE A 416 -10.00 25.34 8.79
C PHE A 416 -9.73 23.88 9.17
N GLY A 417 -9.20 23.62 10.36
CA GLY A 417 -8.72 22.31 10.80
C GLY A 417 -9.78 21.21 10.79
N ALA A 418 -11.02 21.54 11.16
CA ALA A 418 -12.14 20.60 11.09
C ALA A 418 -12.41 20.12 9.65
N GLY A 419 -12.32 21.03 8.67
CA GLY A 419 -12.47 20.72 7.25
C GLY A 419 -11.34 19.82 6.75
N TRP A 420 -10.09 20.16 7.07
CA TRP A 420 -8.92 19.36 6.68
C TRP A 420 -8.93 17.97 7.30
N GLN A 421 -9.36 17.85 8.57
CA GLN A 421 -9.48 16.57 9.25
C GLN A 421 -10.60 15.70 8.64
N SER A 422 -11.71 16.31 8.25
CA SER A 422 -12.81 15.62 7.57
C SER A 422 -12.38 15.10 6.20
N ARG A 423 -11.77 15.97 5.36
CA ARG A 423 -11.23 15.59 4.04
C ARG A 423 -10.20 14.47 4.17
N THR A 424 -9.23 14.60 5.07
CA THR A 424 -8.18 13.58 5.24
C THR A 424 -8.75 12.22 5.62
N ARG A 425 -9.68 12.17 6.58
CA ARG A 425 -10.32 10.90 6.99
C ARG A 425 -11.12 10.25 5.85
N LYS A 426 -11.86 11.05 5.07
CA LYS A 426 -12.61 10.54 3.92
C LYS A 426 -11.69 10.02 2.82
N THR A 427 -10.66 10.79 2.45
CA THR A 427 -9.67 10.36 1.44
C THR A 427 -8.93 9.10 1.89
N GLU A 428 -8.52 9.01 3.16
CA GLU A 428 -7.89 7.81 3.72
C GLU A 428 -8.82 6.58 3.62
N ALA A 429 -10.09 6.73 4.00
CA ALA A 429 -11.05 5.64 3.93
C ALA A 429 -11.29 5.14 2.50
N GLU A 430 -11.44 6.04 1.52
CA GLU A 430 -11.56 5.66 0.12
C GLU A 430 -10.28 5.02 -0.43
N ALA A 431 -9.11 5.53 -0.06
CA ALA A 431 -7.83 4.95 -0.45
C ALA A 431 -7.67 3.52 0.09
N LEU A 432 -8.05 3.26 1.35
CA LEU A 432 -7.99 1.91 1.92
C LEU A 432 -8.95 0.94 1.22
N LYS A 433 -10.12 1.39 0.77
CA LYS A 433 -11.01 0.56 -0.06
C LYS A 433 -10.36 0.20 -1.39
N MET A 434 -9.68 1.16 -2.04
CA MET A 434 -8.95 0.92 -3.29
C MET A 434 -7.83 -0.11 -3.09
N VAL A 435 -7.05 -0.01 -2.00
CA VAL A 435 -6.02 -1.00 -1.65
C VAL A 435 -6.62 -2.40 -1.54
N ASN A 436 -7.75 -2.55 -0.82
CA ASN A 436 -8.35 -3.85 -0.53
C ASN A 436 -9.04 -4.51 -1.72
N SER A 437 -9.54 -3.73 -2.68
CA SER A 437 -10.22 -4.22 -3.90
C SER A 437 -9.32 -5.04 -4.85
N ARG A 438 -8.02 -5.13 -4.61
CA ARG A 438 -7.06 -5.99 -5.35
C ARG A 438 -6.80 -7.35 -4.69
N THR A 439 -7.22 -7.52 -3.44
CA THR A 439 -6.95 -8.72 -2.61
C THR A 439 -8.12 -9.70 -2.61
N SER A 440 -9.20 -9.37 -3.31
CA SER A 440 -10.37 -10.23 -3.58
C SER A 440 -10.36 -10.62 -5.05
#